data_AF-G9YJU2-F1
#
_entry.id   AF-G9YJU2-F1
#
_cell.length_a   1.000
_cell.length_b   1.000
_cell.length_c   1.000
_cell.angle_alpha   90.00
_cell.angle_beta   90.00
_cell.angle_gamma   90.00
#
_symmetry.space_group_name_H-M   'P 1'
#
loop_
_entity.id
_entity.type
_entity.pdbx_description
1 polymer ?
#
loop_
_entity_poly.entity_id
_entity_poly.type
_entity_poly.pdbx_seq_one_letter_code
_entity_poly.pdbx_strand_id
1 'polypeptide(L)'
;MRRRFERFRIGRGNTTALKDINGYWGKEAVQYFYDNHYVSYRRSIKPNDDITREGAASILNNLIGGDSTAVVDFKDVTGRWSEKAIASVVDKQIMKGYEDGSFKPEKAITRQEFAVIAYNYMNYKGIGAEESAVDYTDEKDVAPWAKKAVDTLHATGYMTGADNMFRPMKNITRGEAVNVLYRILTGNTKTQTEERTVETRVFADITKVYGSVKKFADDGAMYWQGGKLYVAVKNAGNPGQAGRCVQK
;
A
#
# COMPACT_ATOMS: atom_id res chain seq x y z
N MET A 1 28.29 -4.31 11.65
CA MET A 1 28.41 -4.23 10.17
C MET A 1 27.80 -2.92 9.70
N ARG A 2 28.64 -1.92 9.35
CA ARG A 2 28.19 -0.60 8.89
C ARG A 2 27.76 -0.70 7.43
N ARG A 3 26.45 -0.62 7.12
CA ARG A 3 26.00 -0.41 5.75
C ARG A 3 26.22 1.06 5.40
N ARG A 4 27.13 1.28 4.46
CA ARG A 4 27.42 2.56 3.83
C ARG A 4 26.13 3.11 3.24
N PHE A 5 25.88 4.41 3.49
CA PHE A 5 24.80 5.18 2.88
C PHE A 5 24.94 5.15 1.35
N GLU A 6 24.35 4.15 0.71
CA GLU A 6 23.86 4.34 -0.65
C GLU A 6 22.59 5.16 -0.52
N ARG A 7 22.66 6.37 -1.05
CA ARG A 7 21.56 7.31 -1.16
C ARG A 7 20.37 6.54 -1.74
N PHE A 8 19.32 6.33 -0.94
CA PHE A 8 18.00 6.04 -1.47
C PHE A 8 17.51 7.31 -2.15
N ARG A 9 18.05 7.56 -3.34
CA ARG A 9 17.58 8.59 -4.24
C ARG A 9 16.26 8.05 -4.77
N ILE A 10 15.16 8.33 -4.07
CA ILE A 10 13.84 8.27 -4.67
C ILE A 10 13.96 9.17 -5.90
N GLY A 11 13.98 8.53 -7.07
CA GLY A 11 14.02 9.25 -8.32
C GLY A 11 12.92 10.30 -8.25
N ARG A 12 13.25 11.56 -8.55
CA ARG A 12 12.22 12.51 -8.98
C ARG A 12 11.68 11.96 -10.31
N GLY A 13 10.77 11.00 -10.22
CA GLY A 13 9.92 10.59 -11.32
C GLY A 13 9.20 11.84 -11.80
N ASN A 14 9.10 11.97 -13.11
CA ASN A 14 8.50 13.12 -13.76
C ASN A 14 7.03 13.22 -13.32
N THR A 15 6.73 14.08 -12.33
CA THR A 15 5.40 14.23 -11.70
C THR A 15 4.32 14.75 -12.65
N THR A 16 4.64 14.95 -13.91
CA THR A 16 3.80 15.53 -14.96
C THR A 16 2.96 14.50 -15.73
N ALA A 17 3.20 13.20 -15.56
CA ALA A 17 2.56 12.16 -16.38
C ALA A 17 1.10 11.85 -16.00
N LEU A 18 0.76 11.89 -14.71
CA LEU A 18 -0.59 11.61 -14.20
C LEU A 18 -1.20 12.88 -13.57
N LYS A 19 -2.09 13.55 -14.31
CA LYS A 19 -2.70 14.82 -13.87
C LYS A 19 -3.79 14.63 -12.81
N ASP A 20 -4.46 13.49 -12.85
CA ASP A 20 -5.62 13.12 -12.03
C ASP A 20 -5.29 12.66 -10.61
N ILE A 21 -4.01 12.59 -10.26
CA ILE A 21 -3.55 12.34 -8.89
C ILE A 21 -3.08 13.60 -8.16
N ASN A 22 -3.19 14.78 -8.78
CA ASN A 22 -2.90 16.04 -8.10
C ASN A 22 -3.95 16.29 -7.01
N GLY A 23 -3.50 16.41 -5.76
CA GLY A 23 -4.38 16.54 -4.60
C GLY A 23 -5.00 15.22 -4.12
N TYR A 24 -4.72 14.09 -4.77
CA TYR A 24 -5.16 12.78 -4.28
C TYR A 24 -4.33 12.36 -3.07
N TRP A 25 -4.98 11.99 -1.97
CA TRP A 25 -4.32 11.63 -0.70
C TRP A 25 -3.31 10.48 -0.85
N GLY A 26 -3.59 9.55 -1.77
CA GLY A 26 -2.77 8.40 -2.10
C GLY A 26 -1.86 8.59 -3.31
N LYS A 27 -1.56 9.85 -3.69
CA LYS A 27 -0.77 10.19 -4.90
C LYS A 27 0.52 9.38 -5.02
N GLU A 28 1.19 9.14 -3.91
CA GLU A 28 2.47 8.47 -3.90
C GLU A 28 2.38 6.97 -4.19
N ALA A 29 1.44 6.26 -3.57
CA ALA A 29 1.22 4.85 -3.87
C ALA A 29 0.93 4.68 -5.37
N VAL A 30 0.12 5.58 -5.93
CA VAL A 30 -0.16 5.60 -7.36
C VAL A 30 1.09 5.88 -8.19
N GLN A 31 1.88 6.88 -7.80
CA GLN A 31 3.12 7.22 -8.52
C GLN A 31 4.10 6.05 -8.47
N TYR A 32 4.25 5.38 -7.34
CA TYR A 32 5.08 4.19 -7.19
C TYR A 32 4.63 3.07 -8.13
N PHE A 33 3.32 2.80 -8.21
CA PHE A 33 2.77 1.78 -9.10
C PHE A 33 2.94 2.14 -10.58
N TYR A 34 2.86 3.43 -10.91
CA TYR A 34 3.10 3.93 -12.26
C TYR A 34 4.58 3.79 -12.65
N ASP A 35 5.49 4.25 -11.79
CA ASP A 35 6.94 4.26 -12.04
C ASP A 35 7.51 2.83 -12.15
N ASN A 36 6.92 1.86 -11.45
CA ASN A 36 7.29 0.45 -11.53
C ASN A 36 6.47 -0.34 -12.57
N HIS A 37 5.67 0.33 -13.40
CA HIS A 37 4.83 -0.29 -14.45
C HIS A 37 3.80 -1.31 -13.95
N TYR A 38 3.43 -1.27 -12.66
CA TYR A 38 2.34 -2.09 -12.12
C TYR A 38 0.96 -1.62 -12.56
N VAL A 39 0.86 -0.36 -12.96
CA VAL A 39 -0.35 0.25 -13.52
C VAL A 39 0.00 0.86 -14.88
N SER A 40 -0.54 0.29 -15.96
CA SER A 40 -0.25 0.71 -17.33
C SER A 40 -1.33 1.64 -17.90
N TYR A 41 -1.57 2.80 -17.26
CA TYR A 41 -2.46 3.81 -17.85
C TYR A 41 -1.65 4.90 -18.54
N ARG A 42 -1.90 5.11 -19.84
CA ARG A 42 -1.13 6.05 -20.66
C ARG A 42 -1.11 7.48 -20.10
N ARG A 43 -2.18 7.96 -19.42
CA ARG A 43 -2.28 9.35 -18.88
C ARG A 43 -3.21 9.58 -17.67
N SER A 44 -3.92 8.57 -17.16
CA SER A 44 -4.89 8.74 -16.06
C SER A 44 -5.23 7.40 -15.43
N ILE A 45 -5.21 7.30 -14.11
CA ILE A 45 -5.61 6.10 -13.36
C ILE A 45 -7.05 6.17 -12.83
N LYS A 46 -7.62 7.39 -12.80
CA LYS A 46 -8.89 7.78 -12.18
C LYS A 46 -9.01 7.17 -10.76
N PRO A 47 -8.25 7.71 -9.79
CA PRO A 47 -8.07 7.06 -8.48
C PRO A 47 -9.36 6.94 -7.67
N ASN A 48 -10.36 7.78 -7.95
CA ASN A 48 -11.62 7.83 -7.22
C ASN A 48 -12.73 6.97 -7.86
N ASP A 49 -12.50 6.39 -9.03
CA ASP A 49 -13.45 5.45 -9.62
C ASP A 49 -13.31 4.07 -8.96
N ASP A 50 -14.41 3.33 -8.90
CA ASP A 50 -14.41 1.93 -8.49
C ASP A 50 -13.49 1.07 -9.37
N ILE A 51 -12.76 0.15 -8.73
CA ILE A 51 -11.96 -0.85 -9.44
C ILE A 51 -12.81 -2.06 -9.79
N THR A 52 -12.70 -2.51 -11.05
CA THR A 52 -13.32 -3.76 -11.51
C THR A 52 -12.42 -4.95 -11.17
N ARG A 53 -13.00 -6.15 -11.14
CA ARG A 53 -12.26 -7.40 -10.90
C ARG A 53 -11.12 -7.60 -11.89
N GLU A 54 -11.33 -7.32 -13.17
CA GLU A 54 -10.27 -7.39 -14.18
C GLU A 54 -9.20 -6.31 -14.00
N GLY A 55 -9.58 -5.12 -13.53
CA GLY A 55 -8.63 -4.07 -13.19
C GLY A 55 -7.72 -4.48 -12.03
N ALA A 56 -8.28 -5.07 -10.97
CA ALA A 56 -7.49 -5.60 -9.86
C ALA A 56 -6.60 -6.77 -10.29
N ALA A 57 -7.12 -7.69 -11.10
CA ALA A 57 -6.36 -8.81 -11.66
C ALA A 57 -5.15 -8.32 -12.48
N SER A 58 -5.34 -7.29 -13.32
CA SER A 58 -4.25 -6.72 -14.11
C SER A 58 -3.15 -6.10 -13.23
N ILE A 59 -3.51 -5.37 -12.18
CA ILE A 59 -2.52 -4.78 -11.27
C ILE A 59 -1.75 -5.89 -10.54
N LEU A 60 -2.46 -6.87 -9.99
CA LEU A 60 -1.86 -8.00 -9.27
C LEU A 60 -0.98 -8.85 -10.18
N ASN A 61 -1.39 -9.08 -11.43
CA ASN A 61 -0.59 -9.78 -12.43
C ASN A 61 0.78 -9.10 -12.63
N ASN A 62 0.79 -7.77 -12.75
CA ASN A 62 2.04 -7.03 -12.89
C ASN A 62 2.90 -7.10 -11.61
N LEU A 63 2.27 -7.13 -10.43
CA LEU A 63 2.97 -7.30 -9.15
C LEU A 63 3.61 -8.69 -8.96
N ILE A 64 3.06 -9.72 -9.59
CA ILE A 64 3.59 -11.09 -9.53
C ILE A 64 4.50 -11.47 -10.70
N GLY A 65 4.74 -10.55 -11.64
CA GLY A 65 5.63 -10.75 -12.79
C GLY A 65 4.98 -11.34 -14.03
N GLY A 66 3.72 -11.76 -13.99
CA GLY A 66 2.87 -11.96 -15.17
C GLY A 66 3.23 -13.08 -16.16
N ASP A 67 3.97 -14.10 -15.75
CA ASP A 67 4.46 -15.16 -16.64
C ASP A 67 3.68 -16.49 -16.57
N SER A 68 2.42 -16.49 -16.09
CA SER A 68 1.66 -17.75 -16.03
C SER A 68 1.22 -18.19 -17.42
N THR A 69 1.50 -19.46 -17.74
CA THR A 69 0.97 -20.16 -18.91
C THR A 69 -0.35 -20.87 -18.59
N ALA A 70 -0.91 -20.68 -17.39
CA ALA A 70 -2.16 -21.28 -16.99
C ALA A 70 -3.30 -20.76 -17.86
N VAL A 71 -4.25 -21.66 -18.15
CA VAL A 71 -5.50 -21.34 -18.82
C VAL A 71 -6.62 -21.48 -17.80
N VAL A 72 -7.49 -20.47 -17.73
CA VAL A 72 -8.69 -20.52 -16.90
C VAL A 72 -9.91 -20.61 -17.81
N ASP A 73 -10.84 -21.50 -17.45
CA ASP A 73 -12.06 -21.74 -18.23
C ASP A 73 -13.24 -20.94 -17.68
N PHE A 74 -13.14 -19.61 -17.76
CA PHE A 74 -14.25 -18.71 -17.46
C PHE A 74 -14.90 -18.24 -18.75
N LYS A 75 -16.19 -18.53 -18.92
CA LYS A 75 -16.95 -18.20 -20.13
C LYS A 75 -16.97 -16.70 -20.44
N ASP A 76 -16.86 -15.87 -19.42
CA ASP A 76 -16.89 -14.41 -19.51
C ASP A 76 -15.50 -13.76 -19.57
N VAL A 77 -14.42 -14.55 -19.68
CA VAL A 77 -13.04 -14.05 -19.75
C VAL A 77 -12.37 -14.31 -21.10
N THR A 78 -12.80 -15.35 -21.83
CA THR A 78 -12.21 -15.72 -23.13
C THR A 78 -12.24 -14.54 -24.11
N GLY A 79 -11.09 -14.20 -24.70
CA GLY A 79 -10.92 -13.10 -25.65
C GLY A 79 -10.78 -11.72 -25.01
N ARG A 80 -10.79 -11.60 -23.68
CA ARG A 80 -10.60 -10.30 -23.01
C ARG A 80 -9.13 -9.93 -22.92
N TRP A 81 -8.87 -8.63 -22.94
CA TRP A 81 -7.53 -8.07 -22.70
C TRP A 81 -6.92 -8.53 -21.36
N SER A 82 -7.77 -8.82 -20.39
CA SER A 82 -7.42 -9.22 -19.02
C SER A 82 -7.27 -10.74 -18.85
N GLU A 83 -7.50 -11.55 -19.89
CA GLU A 83 -7.54 -13.01 -19.81
C GLU A 83 -6.27 -13.60 -19.18
N LYS A 84 -5.09 -13.23 -19.68
CA LYS A 84 -3.80 -13.69 -19.12
C LYS A 84 -3.57 -13.23 -17.69
N ALA A 85 -3.99 -12.00 -17.37
CA ALA A 85 -3.84 -11.46 -16.03
C ALA A 85 -4.72 -12.21 -15.04
N ILE A 86 -5.99 -12.46 -15.42
CA ILE A 86 -6.94 -13.24 -14.63
C ILE A 86 -6.43 -14.66 -14.44
N ALA A 87 -5.94 -15.30 -15.50
CA ALA A 87 -5.38 -16.64 -15.42
C ALA A 87 -4.22 -16.73 -14.42
N SER A 88 -3.30 -15.77 -14.46
CA SER A 88 -2.14 -15.73 -13.57
C SER A 88 -2.54 -15.56 -12.10
N VAL A 89 -3.43 -14.62 -11.78
CA VAL A 89 -3.82 -14.39 -10.37
C VAL A 89 -4.70 -15.50 -9.81
N VAL A 90 -5.41 -16.24 -10.66
CA VAL A 90 -6.19 -17.42 -10.26
C VAL A 90 -5.27 -18.62 -10.05
N ASP A 91 -4.30 -18.85 -10.93
CA ASP A 91 -3.26 -19.88 -10.78
C ASP A 91 -2.48 -19.69 -9.47
N LYS A 92 -2.18 -18.44 -9.08
CA LYS A 92 -1.52 -18.12 -7.80
C LYS A 92 -2.47 -18.08 -6.60
N GLN A 93 -3.74 -18.45 -6.77
CA GLN A 93 -4.77 -18.46 -5.73
C GLN A 93 -5.00 -17.10 -5.06
N ILE A 94 -4.63 -16.01 -5.71
CA ILE A 94 -4.83 -14.64 -5.22
C ILE A 94 -6.29 -14.23 -5.41
N MET A 95 -6.85 -14.54 -6.58
CA MET A 95 -8.25 -14.34 -6.90
C MET A 95 -8.92 -15.67 -7.25
N LYS A 96 -10.24 -15.72 -7.16
CA LYS A 96 -11.06 -16.90 -7.51
C LYS A 96 -12.28 -16.45 -8.32
N GLY A 97 -12.76 -17.33 -9.19
CA GLY A 97 -14.07 -17.19 -9.84
C GLY A 97 -15.23 -17.45 -8.89
N TYR A 98 -16.44 -17.30 -9.39
CA TYR A 98 -17.68 -17.60 -8.68
C TYR A 98 -18.11 -19.05 -8.92
N GLU A 99 -19.00 -19.57 -8.06
CA GLU A 99 -19.51 -20.95 -8.14
C GLU A 99 -20.28 -21.24 -9.44
N ASP A 100 -20.81 -20.19 -10.08
CA ASP A 100 -21.50 -20.26 -11.38
C ASP A 100 -20.54 -20.43 -12.58
N GLY A 101 -19.22 -20.54 -12.33
CA GLY A 101 -18.20 -20.70 -13.36
C GLY A 101 -17.83 -19.40 -14.09
N SER A 102 -18.23 -18.24 -13.56
CA SER A 102 -17.86 -16.93 -14.10
C SER A 102 -16.76 -16.24 -13.29
N PHE A 103 -16.03 -15.31 -13.89
CA PHE A 103 -15.11 -14.43 -13.16
C PHE A 103 -15.72 -13.07 -12.85
N LYS A 104 -16.71 -12.61 -13.63
CA LYS A 104 -17.36 -11.28 -13.61
C LYS A 104 -16.33 -10.14 -13.72
N PRO A 105 -15.54 -10.08 -14.82
CA PRO A 105 -14.40 -9.16 -14.95
C PRO A 105 -14.77 -7.69 -14.74
N GLU A 106 -15.92 -7.25 -15.24
CA GLU A 106 -16.37 -5.85 -15.17
C GLU A 106 -17.05 -5.49 -13.85
N LYS A 107 -17.31 -6.46 -12.96
CA LYS A 107 -17.95 -6.22 -11.67
C LYS A 107 -17.01 -5.38 -10.79
N ALA A 108 -17.54 -4.31 -10.20
CA ALA A 108 -16.84 -3.58 -9.14
C ALA A 108 -16.60 -4.47 -7.92
N ILE A 109 -15.50 -4.22 -7.22
CA ILE A 109 -15.07 -5.01 -6.06
C ILE A 109 -15.50 -4.31 -4.77
N THR A 110 -16.20 -5.02 -3.91
CA THR A 110 -16.51 -4.55 -2.55
C THR A 110 -15.27 -4.54 -1.67
N ARG A 111 -15.24 -3.69 -0.64
CA ARG A 111 -14.10 -3.59 0.28
C ARG A 111 -13.77 -4.93 0.96
N GLN A 112 -14.77 -5.73 1.31
CA GLN A 112 -14.52 -7.07 1.87
C GLN A 112 -13.97 -8.08 0.84
N GLU A 113 -14.45 -8.03 -0.41
CA GLU A 113 -13.88 -8.87 -1.48
C GLU A 113 -12.41 -8.47 -1.72
N PHE A 114 -12.11 -7.18 -1.73
CA PHE A 114 -10.73 -6.71 -1.89
C PHE A 114 -9.84 -7.06 -0.70
N ALA A 115 -10.36 -7.02 0.53
CA ALA A 115 -9.63 -7.48 1.71
C ALA A 115 -9.17 -8.94 1.54
N VAL A 116 -10.03 -9.83 1.07
CA VAL A 116 -9.66 -11.23 0.79
C VAL A 116 -8.60 -11.33 -0.30
N ILE A 117 -8.74 -10.56 -1.38
CA ILE A 117 -7.74 -10.54 -2.47
C ILE A 117 -6.37 -10.09 -1.94
N ALA A 118 -6.33 -9.02 -1.14
CA ALA A 118 -5.11 -8.47 -0.56
C ALA A 118 -4.48 -9.44 0.46
N TYR A 119 -5.29 -10.10 1.28
CA TYR A 119 -4.85 -11.16 2.19
C TYR A 119 -4.27 -12.37 1.44
N ASN A 120 -4.91 -12.83 0.36
CA ASN A 120 -4.37 -13.91 -0.46
C ASN A 120 -3.06 -13.50 -1.14
N TYR A 121 -2.93 -12.24 -1.56
CA TYR A 121 -1.68 -11.70 -2.08
C TYR A 121 -0.57 -11.72 -1.02
N MET A 122 -0.86 -11.36 0.23
CA MET A 122 0.10 -11.51 1.35
C MET A 122 0.55 -12.96 1.51
N ASN A 123 -0.39 -13.92 1.50
CA ASN A 123 -0.06 -15.34 1.60
C ASN A 123 0.82 -15.81 0.43
N TYR A 124 0.51 -15.41 -0.80
CA TYR A 124 1.33 -15.69 -1.97
C TYR A 124 2.76 -15.14 -1.83
N LYS A 125 2.91 -13.95 -1.22
CA LYS A 125 4.22 -13.34 -0.94
C LYS A 125 4.93 -13.92 0.29
N GLY A 126 4.31 -14.84 1.02
CA GLY A 126 4.85 -15.38 2.28
C GLY A 126 4.86 -14.36 3.43
N ILE A 127 4.01 -13.33 3.37
CA ILE A 127 3.88 -12.32 4.41
C ILE A 127 2.88 -12.85 5.45
N GLY A 128 3.41 -13.44 6.52
CA GLY A 128 2.62 -13.86 7.67
C GLY A 128 2.23 -12.66 8.55
N ALA A 129 0.99 -12.64 9.01
CA ALA A 129 0.50 -11.68 9.99
C ALA A 129 -0.56 -12.33 10.87
N GLU A 130 -0.56 -11.96 12.15
CA GLU A 130 -1.60 -12.38 13.09
C GLU A 130 -2.88 -11.56 12.87
N GLU A 131 -4.03 -12.22 12.97
CA GLU A 131 -5.31 -11.54 12.98
C GLU A 131 -5.59 -10.96 14.38
N SER A 132 -6.27 -9.82 14.42
CA SER A 132 -6.76 -9.23 15.67
C SER A 132 -8.19 -8.81 15.43
N ALA A 133 -9.10 -9.30 16.28
CA ALA A 133 -10.51 -8.95 16.19
C ALA A 133 -10.69 -7.44 16.30
N VAL A 134 -11.56 -6.89 15.47
CA VAL A 134 -11.81 -5.45 15.37
C VAL A 134 -13.27 -5.16 15.65
N ASP A 135 -13.52 -4.28 16.62
CA ASP A 135 -14.86 -3.89 17.07
C ASP A 135 -15.47 -2.81 16.16
N TYR A 136 -15.59 -3.10 14.86
CA TYR A 136 -16.31 -2.23 13.94
C TYR A 136 -17.82 -2.25 14.23
N THR A 137 -18.49 -1.10 14.15
CA THR A 137 -19.95 -1.04 14.39
C THR A 137 -20.76 -1.77 13.31
N ASP A 138 -20.18 -1.96 12.13
CA ASP A 138 -20.72 -2.73 11.00
C ASP A 138 -20.03 -4.09 10.82
N GLU A 139 -19.39 -4.63 11.87
CA GLU A 139 -18.72 -5.94 11.82
C GLU A 139 -19.68 -7.07 11.41
N LYS A 140 -20.94 -7.01 11.85
CA LYS A 140 -22.00 -7.96 11.46
C LYS A 140 -22.29 -8.01 9.96
N ASP A 141 -21.93 -6.96 9.22
CA ASP A 141 -22.13 -6.86 7.78
C ASP A 141 -20.92 -7.42 7.01
N VAL A 142 -19.82 -7.76 7.70
CA VAL A 142 -18.67 -8.46 7.14
C VAL A 142 -19.02 -9.94 7.01
N ALA A 143 -18.94 -10.47 5.80
CA ALA A 143 -19.24 -11.87 5.58
C ALA A 143 -18.22 -12.78 6.32
N PRO A 144 -18.63 -13.95 6.85
CA PRO A 144 -17.74 -14.84 7.59
C PRO A 144 -16.48 -15.23 6.82
N TRP A 145 -16.57 -15.42 5.50
CA TRP A 145 -15.44 -15.75 4.62
C TRP A 145 -14.43 -14.60 4.44
N ALA A 146 -14.83 -13.35 4.73
CA ALA A 146 -13.96 -12.18 4.66
C ALA A 146 -13.35 -11.81 6.01
N LYS A 147 -13.92 -12.28 7.12
CA LYS A 147 -13.63 -11.80 8.48
C LYS A 147 -12.14 -11.84 8.81
N LYS A 148 -11.52 -13.01 8.62
CA LYS A 148 -10.08 -13.21 8.82
C LYS A 148 -9.22 -12.22 8.04
N ALA A 149 -9.56 -11.98 6.77
CA ALA A 149 -8.81 -11.06 5.92
C ALA A 149 -8.97 -9.61 6.40
N VAL A 150 -10.17 -9.21 6.80
CA VAL A 150 -10.46 -7.88 7.37
C VAL A 150 -9.67 -7.66 8.66
N ASP A 151 -9.75 -8.61 9.59
CA ASP A 151 -9.07 -8.54 10.89
C ASP A 151 -7.54 -8.49 10.72
N THR A 152 -6.99 -9.32 9.81
CA THR A 152 -5.54 -9.33 9.52
C THR A 152 -5.08 -8.00 8.89
N LEU A 153 -5.81 -7.49 7.91
CA LEU A 153 -5.43 -6.25 7.23
C LEU A 153 -5.59 -5.02 8.13
N HIS A 154 -6.54 -5.05 9.06
CA HIS A 154 -6.66 -4.04 10.11
C HIS A 154 -5.48 -4.10 11.07
N ALA A 155 -5.18 -5.29 11.62
CA ALA A 155 -4.11 -5.50 12.59
C ALA A 155 -2.75 -5.06 12.02
N THR A 156 -2.52 -5.31 10.73
CA THR A 156 -1.32 -4.87 10.01
C THR A 156 -1.36 -3.39 9.60
N GLY A 157 -2.49 -2.71 9.66
CA GLY A 157 -2.67 -1.33 9.19
C GLY A 157 -2.66 -1.17 7.66
N TYR A 158 -2.68 -2.27 6.91
CA TYR A 158 -2.68 -2.24 5.44
C TYR A 158 -4.03 -1.83 4.87
N MET A 159 -5.13 -2.21 5.51
CA MET A 159 -6.47 -1.74 5.17
C MET A 159 -7.27 -1.50 6.44
N THR A 160 -7.73 -0.27 6.62
CA THR A 160 -8.54 0.13 7.77
C THR A 160 -9.89 0.71 7.32
N GLY A 161 -10.84 0.68 8.24
CA GLY A 161 -12.08 1.48 8.20
C GLY A 161 -11.85 2.93 8.62
N ALA A 162 -12.96 3.67 8.69
CA ALA A 162 -13.02 5.06 9.14
C ALA A 162 -14.31 5.25 9.95
N ASP A 163 -14.34 6.19 10.91
CA ASP A 163 -15.52 6.47 11.75
C ASP A 163 -16.05 5.23 12.48
N ASN A 164 -15.15 4.35 12.91
CA ASN A 164 -15.46 3.04 13.50
C ASN A 164 -16.30 2.09 12.61
N MET A 165 -16.25 2.27 11.28
CA MET A 165 -16.92 1.40 10.30
C MET A 165 -15.94 0.91 9.24
N PHE A 166 -15.99 -0.39 8.92
CA PHE A 166 -15.22 -0.97 7.82
C PHE A 166 -15.84 -0.71 6.44
N ARG A 167 -17.18 -0.67 6.38
CA ARG A 167 -18.02 -0.52 5.19
C ARG A 167 -17.82 -1.67 4.19
N PRO A 168 -18.07 -2.94 4.57
CA PRO A 168 -17.70 -4.12 3.79
C PRO A 168 -18.32 -4.15 2.39
N MET A 169 -19.55 -3.68 2.24
CA MET A 169 -20.31 -3.68 0.98
C MET A 169 -20.03 -2.48 0.08
N LYS A 170 -19.32 -1.45 0.56
CA LYS A 170 -18.94 -0.31 -0.28
C LYS A 170 -17.90 -0.78 -1.31
N ASN A 171 -18.04 -0.36 -2.55
CA ASN A 171 -17.00 -0.61 -3.56
C ASN A 171 -15.70 0.10 -3.18
N ILE A 172 -14.58 -0.55 -3.48
CA ILE A 172 -13.25 0.04 -3.31
C ILE A 172 -12.84 0.78 -4.59
N THR A 173 -12.26 1.96 -4.41
CA THR A 173 -11.73 2.75 -5.53
C THR A 173 -10.37 2.22 -5.99
N ARG A 174 -10.00 2.49 -7.25
CA ARG A 174 -8.68 2.10 -7.80
C ARG A 174 -7.53 2.63 -6.97
N GLY A 175 -7.62 3.88 -6.52
CA GLY A 175 -6.60 4.48 -5.68
C GLY A 175 -6.54 3.85 -4.29
N GLU A 176 -7.67 3.54 -3.66
CA GLU A 176 -7.68 2.82 -2.37
C GLU A 176 -7.05 1.43 -2.51
N ALA A 177 -7.42 0.67 -3.54
CA ALA A 177 -6.85 -0.65 -3.84
C ALA A 177 -5.32 -0.59 -4.03
N VAL A 178 -4.83 0.38 -4.82
CA VAL A 178 -3.40 0.62 -5.02
C VAL A 178 -2.71 1.00 -3.72
N ASN A 179 -3.33 1.80 -2.85
CA ASN A 179 -2.76 2.15 -1.55
C ASN A 179 -2.60 0.92 -0.66
N VAL A 180 -3.61 0.06 -0.56
CA VAL A 180 -3.50 -1.18 0.23
C VAL A 180 -2.36 -2.05 -0.28
N LEU A 181 -2.26 -2.28 -1.60
CA LEU A 181 -1.19 -3.08 -2.20
C LEU A 181 0.19 -2.44 -1.99
N TYR A 182 0.30 -1.11 -2.09
CA TYR A 182 1.52 -0.37 -1.81
C TYR A 182 1.98 -0.55 -0.36
N ARG A 183 1.05 -0.49 0.61
CA ARG A 183 1.36 -0.73 2.03
C ARG A 183 1.87 -2.15 2.26
N ILE A 184 1.26 -3.14 1.60
CA ILE A 184 1.71 -4.54 1.67
C ILE A 184 3.13 -4.70 1.09
N LEU A 185 3.41 -4.07 -0.06
CA LEU A 185 4.72 -4.16 -0.73
C LEU A 185 5.86 -3.51 0.06
N THR A 186 5.56 -2.39 0.72
CA THR A 186 6.57 -1.58 1.40
C THR A 186 6.65 -1.86 2.90
N GLY A 187 5.64 -2.51 3.48
CA GLY A 187 5.45 -2.63 4.93
C GLY A 187 5.10 -1.31 5.62
N ASN A 188 4.93 -0.22 4.87
CA ASN A 188 4.58 1.08 5.43
C ASN A 188 3.09 1.16 5.66
N THR A 189 2.68 1.29 6.92
CA THR A 189 1.25 1.36 7.32
C THR A 189 0.70 2.78 7.30
N LYS A 190 1.59 3.78 7.19
CA LYS A 190 1.28 5.21 7.04
C LYS A 190 1.67 5.69 5.64
N THR A 191 0.82 6.53 5.05
CA THR A 191 1.10 7.22 3.78
C THR A 191 2.26 8.22 3.96
N GLN A 192 3.23 8.36 3.03
CA GLN A 192 4.33 9.34 3.25
C GLN A 192 3.82 10.79 3.32
N THR A 193 2.55 11.11 3.06
CA THR A 193 1.99 12.43 3.40
C THR A 193 2.08 12.69 4.92
N GLU A 194 1.86 11.67 5.75
CA GLU A 194 2.06 11.76 7.20
C GLU A 194 3.55 11.79 7.55
N GLU A 195 4.37 10.95 6.91
CA GLU A 195 5.83 10.95 7.12
C GLU A 195 6.47 12.27 6.69
N ARG A 196 6.11 12.83 5.53
CA ARG A 196 6.53 14.16 5.08
C ARG A 196 5.99 15.26 5.97
N THR A 197 4.79 15.12 6.53
CA THR A 197 4.27 16.09 7.50
C THR A 197 5.10 16.04 8.79
N VAL A 198 5.45 14.84 9.26
CA VAL A 198 6.32 14.63 10.40
C VAL A 198 7.73 15.15 10.11
N GLU A 199 8.34 14.81 8.97
CA GLU A 199 9.62 15.35 8.51
C GLU A 199 9.58 16.87 8.38
N THR A 200 8.54 17.44 7.80
CA THR A 200 8.41 18.89 7.63
C THR A 200 8.33 19.59 8.98
N ARG A 201 7.56 19.04 9.93
CA ARG A 201 7.49 19.55 11.31
C ARG A 201 8.84 19.43 12.00
N VAL A 202 9.49 18.27 11.91
CA VAL A 202 10.81 18.01 12.50
C VAL A 202 11.89 18.90 11.86
N PHE A 203 11.87 19.12 10.55
CA PHE A 203 12.77 20.05 9.87
C PHE A 203 12.54 21.50 10.27
N ALA A 204 11.29 21.91 10.47
CA ALA A 204 10.98 23.24 11.00
C ALA A 204 11.55 23.42 12.41
N ASP A 205 11.36 22.43 13.29
CA ASP A 205 11.90 22.44 14.65
C ASP A 205 13.44 22.42 14.68
N ILE A 206 14.05 21.55 13.87
CA ILE A 206 15.52 21.48 13.70
C ILE A 206 16.06 22.82 13.18
N THR A 207 15.42 23.42 12.18
CA THR A 207 15.85 24.71 11.63
C THR A 207 15.71 25.82 12.66
N LYS A 208 14.70 25.77 13.54
CA LYS A 208 14.55 26.74 14.64
C LYS A 208 15.69 26.65 15.67
N VAL A 209 16.19 25.45 15.96
CA VAL A 209 17.25 25.23 16.96
C VAL A 209 18.66 25.39 16.37
N TYR A 210 18.92 24.80 15.19
CA TYR A 210 20.24 24.74 14.56
C TYR A 210 20.43 25.76 13.42
N GLY A 211 19.39 26.53 13.07
CA GLY A 211 19.40 27.49 11.96
C GLY A 211 19.28 26.84 10.57
N SER A 212 19.63 25.56 10.42
CA SER A 212 19.37 24.77 9.21
C SER A 212 19.53 23.27 9.48
N VAL A 213 18.87 22.44 8.67
CA VAL A 213 19.08 20.98 8.67
C VAL A 213 20.53 20.62 8.35
N LYS A 214 21.23 21.43 7.54
CA LYS A 214 22.65 21.21 7.22
C LYS A 214 23.54 21.33 8.45
N LYS A 215 23.33 22.35 9.29
CA LYS A 215 24.06 22.52 10.55
C LYS A 215 23.75 21.42 11.57
N PHE A 216 22.51 20.97 11.62
CA PHE A 216 22.13 19.81 12.43
C PHE A 216 22.88 18.53 12.04
N ALA A 217 23.14 18.33 10.75
CA ALA A 217 23.81 17.13 10.26
C ALA A 217 25.27 16.97 10.77
N ASP A 218 25.88 18.04 11.28
CA ASP A 218 27.21 17.98 11.89
C ASP A 218 27.18 17.32 13.29
N ASP A 219 26.05 17.44 14.00
CA ASP A 219 25.89 17.03 15.41
C ASP A 219 24.81 15.97 15.63
N GLY A 220 24.08 15.58 14.59
CA GLY A 220 22.93 14.71 14.70
C GLY A 220 22.71 13.80 13.48
N ALA A 221 21.76 12.88 13.65
CA ALA A 221 21.30 12.01 12.59
C ALA A 221 19.78 11.93 12.63
N MET A 222 19.18 11.81 11.45
CA MET A 222 17.76 11.58 11.30
C MET A 222 17.54 10.41 10.35
N TYR A 223 16.69 9.46 10.75
CA TYR A 223 16.39 8.29 9.94
C TYR A 223 15.02 7.71 10.27
N TRP A 224 14.37 7.13 9.26
CA TRP A 224 13.16 6.36 9.45
C TRP A 224 13.48 4.92 9.83
N GLN A 225 12.73 4.38 10.79
CA GLN A 225 12.74 2.96 11.10
C GLN A 225 11.34 2.54 11.56
N GLY A 226 10.72 1.59 10.86
CA GLY A 226 9.39 1.06 11.21
C GLY A 226 8.30 2.13 11.32
N GLY A 227 8.21 3.05 10.35
CA GLY A 227 7.18 4.11 10.33
C GLY A 227 7.30 5.16 11.44
N LYS A 228 8.45 5.22 12.13
CA LYS A 228 8.81 6.25 13.10
C LYS A 228 10.05 7.00 12.62
N LEU A 229 10.02 8.33 12.74
CA LEU A 229 11.17 9.20 12.46
C LEU A 229 12.00 9.32 13.72
N TYR A 230 13.24 8.82 13.69
CA TYR A 230 14.19 8.96 14.77
C TYR A 230 15.07 10.18 14.53
N VAL A 231 15.18 11.02 15.56
CA VAL A 231 16.11 12.15 15.61
C VAL A 231 17.09 11.90 16.75
N ALA A 232 18.36 11.81 16.43
CA ALA A 232 19.44 11.62 17.40
C ALA A 232 20.37 12.83 17.38
N VAL A 233 20.76 13.31 18.57
CA VAL A 233 21.73 14.39 18.75
C VAL A 233 22.89 13.83 19.57
N LYS A 234 24.12 14.20 19.20
CA LYS A 234 25.33 13.82 19.93
C LYS A 234 25.36 14.60 21.25
N ASN A 235 25.33 13.89 22.38
CA ASN A 235 25.47 14.52 23.69
C ASN A 235 26.92 14.95 23.93
N ALA A 236 27.13 16.22 24.32
CA ALA A 236 28.46 16.79 24.60
C ALA A 236 29.14 16.25 25.88
N GLY A 237 28.55 15.28 26.59
CA GLY A 237 29.03 14.82 27.90
C GLY A 237 29.58 13.39 27.98
N ASN A 238 29.41 12.53 26.97
CA ASN A 238 29.98 11.18 27.01
C ASN A 238 29.93 10.48 25.64
N PRO A 239 31.07 10.20 24.97
CA PRO A 239 31.08 9.60 23.63
C PRO A 239 30.59 8.15 23.55
N GLY A 240 30.08 7.57 24.65
CA GLY A 240 29.62 6.18 24.74
C GLY A 240 28.13 5.95 25.05
N GLN A 241 27.30 6.99 25.23
CA GLN A 241 25.86 6.79 25.48
C GLN A 241 25.02 7.82 24.70
N ALA A 242 24.27 7.32 23.71
CA ALA A 242 23.25 8.10 23.02
C ALA A 242 22.15 8.50 24.03
N GLY A 243 22.11 9.79 24.39
CA GLY A 243 21.17 10.30 25.37
C GLY A 243 19.81 10.59 24.76
N ARG A 244 18.78 10.04 25.41
CA ARG A 244 17.34 10.36 25.41
C ARG A 244 16.72 10.79 24.06
N CYS A 245 16.03 9.82 23.46
CA CYS A 245 14.93 10.06 22.52
C CYS A 245 13.92 11.03 23.11
N VAL A 246 13.72 12.18 22.46
CA VAL A 246 12.48 12.95 22.66
C VAL A 246 11.41 12.26 21.84
N GLN A 247 10.49 11.57 22.52
CA GLN A 247 9.30 11.01 21.90
C GLN A 247 8.32 12.15 21.63
N LYS A 248 8.00 12.40 20.36
CA LYS A 248 6.77 13.06 19.92
C LYS A 248 6.24 12.38 18.68
#